data_AF-A0A499VGJ4-F1
#
_entry.id   AF-A0A499VGJ4-F1
#
_cell.length_a   1.000
_cell.length_b   1.000
_cell.length_c   1.000
_cell.angle_alpha   90.00
_cell.angle_beta   90.00
_cell.angle_gamma   90.00
#
_symmetry.space_group_name_H-M   'P 1'
#
loop_
_entity.id
_entity.type
_entity.pdbx_description
1 polymer ?
#
loop_
_entity_poly.entity_id
_entity_poly.type
_entity_poly.pdbx_seq_one_letter_code
_entity_poly.pdbx_strand_id
1 'polypeptide(L)'
;MGAPPVPRPPVRERAADVLPDSAFDAFVRVAAERGVPSSGQHHQNFVTPLAEPVARLLGRAAGTPVVVRIPRAEALPVVIRTWRDEAEILGALHGVLPHVPECLVKRENAVIHSYVPGVPLSSLCGNGKPVDGLMLKALAGLLARMAQVRREALPPLPADWPRNDKDGQAFLRTLAHLADRQIRQPNWAAYGGLFAALGVPGDALTRLAGRVPAMARRPYSLLHTDLHRDNVIVPYSGDPPLVCVDWELATYGDPLHDLATHLVRMRYPAFQRDEVIHAWADAMGATRPAAVNGLATDLRHYVAFEQAQSVFPDVIRAARSLTDSRDEKSLDAATAEVHRALWTAAEPLGLAQVPGTAEIRGALYRWQASSPQRSPGARRATIGWVPDRRVPEHPEFPHPAVLSALMAEGAAPAARVFKGTAHLNSVVRVPGVGFPVVVRRRLASVCRREPSFLSEHAVLRAIESSRVAVTAPRVLALGESAERDPFAIHTYVGPPDGDQPPTIRCTVCCRTRRTDSSTSSAP
;
A
#
# COMPACT_ATOMS: atom_id res chain seq x y z
N MET A 1 -45.23 8.77 -51.59
CA MET A 1 -44.86 7.45 -51.02
C MET A 1 -43.76 7.72 -50.00
N GLY A 2 -44.14 7.80 -48.73
CA GLY A 2 -43.34 8.38 -47.64
C GLY A 2 -42.24 7.46 -47.12
N ALA A 3 -41.12 8.07 -46.74
CA ALA A 3 -39.98 7.41 -46.12
C ALA A 3 -40.34 6.79 -44.75
N PRO A 4 -39.73 5.65 -44.37
CA PRO A 4 -39.94 5.04 -43.06
C PRO A 4 -39.40 5.95 -41.94
N PRO A 5 -40.03 5.93 -40.74
CA PRO A 5 -39.65 6.82 -39.65
C PRO A 5 -38.28 6.43 -39.05
N VAL A 6 -37.46 7.45 -38.85
CA VAL A 6 -36.16 7.37 -38.15
C VAL A 6 -36.40 6.93 -36.69
N PRO A 7 -35.59 6.03 -36.11
CA PRO A 7 -35.68 5.68 -34.70
C PRO A 7 -35.39 6.92 -33.85
N ARG A 8 -36.31 7.26 -32.94
CA ARG A 8 -36.09 8.32 -31.94
C ARG A 8 -34.94 7.91 -31.01
N PRO A 9 -34.05 8.85 -30.61
CA PRO A 9 -33.10 8.59 -29.55
C PRO A 9 -33.86 8.28 -28.24
N PRO A 10 -33.31 7.43 -27.35
CA PRO A 10 -33.91 7.19 -26.05
C PRO A 10 -33.95 8.52 -25.29
N VAL A 11 -35.15 8.89 -24.83
CA VAL A 11 -35.40 10.06 -23.99
C VAL A 11 -34.68 9.84 -22.65
N ARG A 12 -33.42 10.26 -22.55
CA ARG A 12 -32.67 10.44 -21.31
C ARG A 12 -32.79 11.90 -20.90
N GLU A 13 -33.82 12.21 -20.13
CA GLU A 13 -33.96 13.38 -19.24
C GLU A 13 -35.41 13.47 -18.76
N ARG A 14 -35.83 12.59 -17.84
CA ARG A 14 -37.00 12.86 -16.98
C ARG A 14 -36.81 12.22 -15.60
N ALA A 15 -37.04 13.05 -14.58
CA ALA A 15 -37.09 12.77 -13.13
C ALA A 15 -35.74 12.65 -12.39
N ALA A 16 -34.86 13.65 -12.55
CA ALA A 16 -33.86 14.00 -11.54
C ALA A 16 -34.38 15.05 -10.54
N ASP A 17 -35.70 15.14 -10.35
CA ASP A 17 -36.31 16.03 -9.34
C ASP A 17 -36.52 15.27 -8.02
N VAL A 18 -35.47 15.41 -7.20
CA VAL A 18 -35.47 15.58 -5.74
C VAL A 18 -36.15 14.47 -4.93
N LEU A 19 -35.38 13.42 -4.64
CA LEU A 19 -35.46 12.83 -3.29
C LEU A 19 -35.25 13.99 -2.32
N PRO A 20 -36.22 14.34 -1.44
CA PRO A 20 -35.97 15.36 -0.43
C PRO A 20 -34.72 14.94 0.33
N ASP A 21 -33.72 15.82 0.44
CA ASP A 21 -32.46 15.49 1.13
C ASP A 21 -32.75 14.92 2.52
N SER A 22 -33.81 15.43 3.17
CA SER A 22 -34.34 14.90 4.44
C SER A 22 -34.75 13.42 4.41
N ALA A 23 -35.38 12.94 3.34
CA ALA A 23 -35.79 11.53 3.20
C ALA A 23 -34.61 10.63 2.85
N PHE A 24 -33.68 11.11 2.01
CA PHE A 24 -32.43 10.40 1.69
C PHE A 24 -31.56 10.25 2.93
N ASP A 25 -31.27 11.36 3.61
CA ASP A 25 -30.42 11.42 4.78
C ASP A 25 -31.02 10.63 5.95
N ALA A 26 -32.35 10.67 6.13
CA ALA A 26 -33.03 9.84 7.10
C ALA A 26 -32.84 8.35 6.79
N PHE A 27 -32.98 7.94 5.52
CA PHE A 27 -32.77 6.55 5.13
C PHE A 27 -31.31 6.11 5.31
N VAL A 28 -30.35 6.94 4.93
CA VAL A 28 -28.91 6.66 5.12
C VAL A 28 -28.57 6.53 6.61
N ARG A 29 -29.11 7.42 7.46
CA ARG A 29 -28.93 7.32 8.92
C ARG A 29 -29.51 6.02 9.48
N VAL A 30 -30.73 5.65 9.09
CA VAL A 30 -31.36 4.38 9.50
C VAL A 30 -30.55 3.18 9.01
N ALA A 31 -30.01 3.23 7.79
CA ALA A 31 -29.15 2.19 7.25
C ALA A 31 -27.86 2.04 8.08
N ALA A 32 -27.23 3.15 8.47
CA ALA A 32 -26.02 3.14 9.29
C ALA A 32 -26.27 2.62 10.72
N GLU A 33 -27.44 2.89 11.30
CA GLU A 33 -27.81 2.48 12.65
C GLU A 33 -28.30 1.03 12.74
N ARG A 34 -29.06 0.57 11.74
CA ARG A 34 -29.82 -0.70 11.80
C ARG A 34 -29.54 -1.66 10.66
N GLY A 35 -28.86 -1.21 9.61
CA GLY A 35 -28.52 -2.04 8.46
C GLY A 35 -27.51 -3.12 8.84
N VAL A 36 -27.55 -4.22 8.09
CA VAL A 36 -26.56 -5.29 8.27
C VAL A 36 -25.24 -4.80 7.67
N PRO A 37 -24.17 -4.69 8.47
CA PRO A 37 -22.88 -4.26 7.96
C PRO A 37 -22.36 -5.29 6.96
N SER A 38 -21.85 -4.80 5.85
CA SER A 38 -21.19 -5.58 4.81
C SER A 38 -19.75 -5.10 4.63
N SER A 39 -18.90 -6.00 4.15
CA SER A 39 -17.48 -5.75 3.89
C SER A 39 -17.27 -4.56 2.94
N GLY A 40 -16.30 -3.69 3.27
CA GLY A 40 -15.87 -2.57 2.44
C GLY A 40 -14.64 -1.87 3.04
N GLN A 41 -13.59 -1.68 2.25
CA GLN A 41 -12.33 -1.06 2.71
C GLN A 41 -12.38 0.48 2.65
N HIS A 42 -13.04 1.04 1.64
CA HIS A 42 -13.15 2.49 1.41
C HIS A 42 -14.49 3.08 1.86
N HIS A 43 -15.53 2.25 1.89
CA HIS A 43 -16.89 2.61 2.31
C HIS A 43 -17.32 1.80 3.53
N GLN A 44 -18.27 2.31 4.30
CA GLN A 44 -19.09 1.52 5.19
C GLN A 44 -20.33 1.10 4.40
N ASN A 45 -20.49 -0.21 4.21
CA ASN A 45 -21.57 -0.77 3.42
C ASN A 45 -22.64 -1.32 4.36
N PHE A 46 -23.90 -0.94 4.14
CA PHE A 46 -25.03 -1.42 4.92
C PHE A 46 -26.09 -2.00 3.99
N VAL A 47 -26.47 -3.26 4.23
CA VAL A 47 -27.59 -3.88 3.53
C VAL A 47 -28.87 -3.56 4.31
N THR A 48 -29.83 -2.96 3.61
CA THR A 48 -31.12 -2.56 4.22
C THR A 48 -32.24 -2.63 3.18
N PRO A 49 -33.48 -3.01 3.57
CA PRO A 49 -34.62 -2.91 2.68
C PRO A 49 -34.98 -1.45 2.37
N LEU A 50 -35.40 -1.16 1.13
CA LEU A 50 -35.89 0.16 0.76
C LEU A 50 -37.15 0.53 1.54
N ALA A 51 -37.13 1.68 2.19
CA ALA A 51 -38.31 2.28 2.82
C ALA A 51 -39.27 2.83 1.75
N GLU A 52 -40.59 2.79 2.02
CA GLU A 52 -41.63 3.22 1.07
C GLU A 52 -41.42 4.59 0.39
N PRO A 53 -40.97 5.65 1.08
CA PRO A 53 -40.75 6.94 0.44
C PRO A 53 -39.63 6.87 -0.61
N VAL A 54 -38.54 6.18 -0.29
CA VAL A 54 -37.39 6.02 -1.17
C VAL A 54 -37.71 5.05 -2.31
N ALA A 55 -38.38 3.93 -2.01
CA ALA A 55 -38.78 2.92 -2.99
C ALA A 55 -39.65 3.51 -4.12
N ARG A 56 -40.67 4.31 -3.75
CA ARG A 56 -41.54 4.99 -4.72
C ARG A 56 -40.76 5.91 -5.65
N LEU A 57 -39.78 6.63 -5.13
CA LEU A 57 -38.97 7.57 -5.90
C LEU A 57 -37.97 6.86 -6.83
N LEU A 58 -37.48 5.68 -6.44
CA LEU A 58 -36.61 4.86 -7.28
C LEU A 58 -37.37 3.98 -8.28
N GLY A 59 -38.71 4.02 -8.27
CA GLY A 59 -39.53 3.12 -9.08
C GLY A 59 -39.24 1.64 -8.76
N ARG A 60 -39.04 1.32 -7.48
CA ARG A 60 -38.77 -0.03 -6.97
C ARG A 60 -39.82 -0.40 -5.92
N ALA A 61 -39.99 -1.69 -5.67
CA ALA A 61 -40.89 -2.15 -4.61
C ALA A 61 -40.33 -1.80 -3.23
N ALA A 62 -41.21 -1.39 -2.31
CA ALA A 62 -40.84 -1.26 -0.91
C ALA A 62 -40.39 -2.62 -0.37
N GLY A 63 -39.35 -2.63 0.47
CA GLY A 63 -38.76 -3.86 0.98
C GLY A 63 -37.68 -4.48 0.09
N THR A 64 -37.46 -3.99 -1.14
CA THR A 64 -36.35 -4.47 -1.98
C THR A 64 -35.01 -4.18 -1.31
N PRO A 65 -34.12 -5.18 -1.14
CA PRO A 65 -32.82 -4.98 -0.50
C PRO A 65 -31.90 -4.10 -1.35
N VAL A 66 -31.20 -3.18 -0.71
CA VAL A 66 -30.18 -2.31 -1.33
C VAL A 66 -28.93 -2.25 -0.45
N VAL A 67 -27.83 -1.83 -1.06
CA VAL A 67 -26.58 -1.54 -0.36
C VAL A 67 -26.40 -0.03 -0.29
N VAL A 68 -26.39 0.51 0.93
CA VAL A 68 -26.05 1.91 1.21
C VAL A 68 -24.56 1.97 1.49
N ARG A 69 -23.82 2.72 0.67
CA ARG A 69 -22.36 2.90 0.74
C ARG A 69 -22.06 4.31 1.23
N ILE A 70 -21.47 4.41 2.42
CA ILE A 70 -21.11 5.69 3.06
C ILE A 70 -19.57 5.85 2.99
N PRO A 71 -19.03 6.95 2.44
CA PRO A 71 -17.59 7.18 2.39
C PRO A 71 -16.96 7.21 3.78
N ARG A 72 -15.82 6.51 3.97
CA ARG A 72 -15.05 6.62 5.22
C ARG A 72 -14.20 7.89 5.18
N ALA A 73 -14.49 8.86 6.06
CA ALA A 73 -13.70 10.09 6.17
C ALA A 73 -12.20 9.84 6.44
N GLU A 74 -11.85 8.70 7.05
CA GLU A 74 -10.47 8.32 7.33
C GLU A 74 -9.87 7.29 6.35
N ALA A 75 -10.45 7.12 5.16
CA ALA A 75 -9.91 6.22 4.15
C ALA A 75 -8.52 6.72 3.71
N LEU A 76 -7.49 5.89 3.89
CA LEU A 76 -6.15 6.22 3.43
C LEU A 76 -6.07 6.02 1.92
N PRO A 77 -5.37 6.91 1.19
CA PRO A 77 -5.14 6.74 -0.24
C PRO A 77 -4.10 5.63 -0.43
N VAL A 78 -4.57 4.38 -0.51
CA VAL A 78 -3.70 3.19 -0.58
C VAL A 78 -3.99 2.29 -1.78
N VAL A 79 -4.67 2.84 -2.78
CA VAL A 79 -5.07 2.15 -4.00
C VAL A 79 -4.87 3.08 -5.20
N ILE A 80 -4.68 2.51 -6.38
CA ILE A 80 -4.66 3.26 -7.63
C ILE A 80 -6.10 3.45 -8.09
N ARG A 81 -6.54 4.69 -8.28
CA ARG A 81 -7.84 4.99 -8.88
C ARG A 81 -7.65 5.56 -10.27
N THR A 82 -8.28 4.91 -11.25
CA THR A 82 -8.30 5.36 -12.65
C THR A 82 -9.46 6.33 -12.87
N TRP A 83 -10.65 5.93 -12.42
CA TRP A 83 -11.86 6.73 -12.47
C TRP A 83 -12.33 7.07 -11.05
N ARG A 84 -13.03 8.20 -10.92
CA ARG A 84 -13.56 8.66 -9.62
C ARG A 84 -15.02 8.28 -9.40
N ASP A 85 -15.76 8.06 -10.49
CA ASP A 85 -17.19 7.78 -10.43
C ASP A 85 -17.49 6.32 -10.74
N GLU A 86 -17.74 5.53 -9.69
CA GLU A 86 -18.17 4.12 -9.83
C GLU A 86 -19.49 4.01 -10.59
N ALA A 87 -20.40 5.00 -10.49
CA ALA A 87 -21.70 4.95 -11.14
C ALA A 87 -21.59 4.97 -12.67
N GLU A 88 -20.64 5.75 -13.22
CA GLU A 88 -20.39 5.78 -14.66
C GLU A 88 -19.81 4.46 -15.16
N ILE A 89 -18.95 3.81 -14.37
CA ILE A 89 -18.45 2.47 -14.67
C ILE A 89 -19.61 1.49 -14.73
N LEU A 90 -20.39 1.38 -13.65
CA LEU A 90 -21.52 0.44 -13.55
C LEU A 90 -22.53 0.63 -14.70
N GLY A 91 -22.80 1.89 -15.08
CA GLY A 91 -23.66 2.20 -16.22
C GLY A 91 -23.14 1.67 -17.57
N ALA A 92 -21.82 1.59 -17.74
CA ALA A 92 -21.19 1.03 -18.94
C ALA A 92 -21.23 -0.52 -18.98
N LEU A 93 -21.32 -1.17 -17.82
CA LEU A 93 -21.25 -2.63 -17.71
C LEU A 93 -22.56 -3.33 -18.06
N HIS A 94 -23.70 -2.68 -17.85
CA HIS A 94 -25.02 -3.33 -17.89
C HIS A 94 -25.31 -4.09 -19.20
N GLY A 95 -24.79 -3.62 -20.34
CA GLY A 95 -24.99 -4.29 -21.63
C GLY A 95 -24.18 -5.58 -21.83
N VAL A 96 -23.10 -5.79 -21.08
CA VAL A 96 -22.19 -6.96 -21.19
C VAL A 96 -22.25 -7.84 -19.94
N LEU A 97 -22.44 -7.22 -18.79
CA LEU A 97 -22.52 -7.85 -17.48
C LEU A 97 -23.82 -7.38 -16.79
N PRO A 98 -24.99 -7.91 -17.20
CA PRO A 98 -26.29 -7.40 -16.75
C PRO A 98 -26.57 -7.61 -15.25
N HIS A 99 -25.81 -8.50 -14.58
CA HIS A 99 -26.04 -8.90 -13.19
C HIS A 99 -25.19 -8.13 -12.17
N VAL A 100 -24.30 -7.22 -12.61
CA VAL A 100 -23.51 -6.39 -11.68
C VAL A 100 -24.42 -5.40 -10.94
N PRO A 101 -23.99 -4.85 -9.79
CA PRO A 101 -24.76 -3.84 -9.08
C PRO A 101 -25.11 -2.64 -9.97
N GLU A 102 -26.35 -2.16 -9.88
CA GLU A 102 -26.80 -0.90 -10.47
C GLU A 102 -26.62 0.23 -9.46
N CYS A 103 -26.09 1.38 -9.90
CA CYS A 103 -26.13 2.59 -9.10
C CYS A 103 -27.53 3.21 -9.17
N LEU A 104 -28.31 3.08 -8.09
CA LEU A 104 -29.69 3.57 -8.02
C LEU A 104 -29.73 5.07 -7.70
N VAL A 105 -28.90 5.52 -6.77
CA VAL A 105 -28.79 6.92 -6.36
C VAL A 105 -27.36 7.24 -5.97
N LYS A 106 -26.88 8.41 -6.38
CA LYS A 106 -25.65 9.01 -5.89
C LYS A 106 -25.91 10.39 -5.30
N ARG A 107 -25.36 10.64 -4.11
CA ARG A 107 -25.31 11.94 -3.40
C ARG A 107 -23.91 12.13 -2.82
N GLU A 108 -23.62 13.32 -2.31
CA GLU A 108 -22.29 13.64 -1.76
C GLU A 108 -21.91 12.78 -0.54
N ASN A 109 -22.89 12.46 0.31
CA ASN A 109 -22.69 11.76 1.58
C ASN A 109 -22.88 10.23 1.48
N ALA A 110 -23.52 9.71 0.43
CA ALA A 110 -23.74 8.28 0.26
C ALA A 110 -24.14 7.91 -1.17
N VAL A 111 -23.94 6.63 -1.50
CA VAL A 111 -24.37 6.01 -2.75
C VAL A 111 -25.25 4.80 -2.42
N ILE A 112 -26.36 4.63 -3.14
CA ILE A 112 -27.25 3.47 -3.00
C ILE A 112 -27.10 2.60 -4.25
N HIS A 113 -26.66 1.36 -4.05
CA HIS A 113 -26.57 0.34 -5.10
C HIS A 113 -27.66 -0.72 -4.94
N SER A 114 -28.05 -1.35 -6.05
CA SER A 114 -28.86 -2.57 -5.99
C SER A 114 -28.11 -3.67 -5.23
N TYR A 115 -28.81 -4.43 -4.40
CA TYR A 115 -28.23 -5.58 -3.74
C TYR A 115 -28.12 -6.76 -4.72
N VAL A 116 -26.98 -7.46 -4.69
CA VAL A 116 -26.79 -8.72 -5.42
C VAL A 116 -27.06 -9.89 -4.47
N PRO A 117 -28.14 -10.67 -4.66
CA PRO A 117 -28.45 -11.79 -3.79
C PRO A 117 -27.44 -12.93 -3.96
N GLY A 118 -26.88 -13.39 -2.85
CA GLY A 118 -25.98 -14.54 -2.83
C GLY A 118 -25.06 -14.50 -1.62
N VAL A 119 -24.04 -15.34 -1.66
CA VAL A 119 -22.98 -15.37 -0.65
C VAL A 119 -21.63 -15.07 -1.27
N PRO A 120 -20.74 -14.33 -0.59
CA PRO A 120 -19.36 -14.18 -1.03
C PRO A 120 -18.68 -15.55 -1.15
N LEU A 121 -17.84 -15.72 -2.17
CA LEU A 121 -17.07 -16.95 -2.38
C LEU A 121 -16.16 -17.25 -1.18
N SER A 122 -15.69 -16.24 -0.45
CA SER A 122 -14.88 -16.40 0.76
C SER A 122 -15.59 -17.18 1.87
N SER A 123 -16.91 -17.02 2.00
CA SER A 123 -17.75 -17.76 2.95
C SER A 123 -17.87 -19.25 2.60
N LEU A 124 -17.79 -19.59 1.31
CA LEU A 124 -17.85 -20.97 0.82
C LEU A 124 -16.46 -21.63 0.79
N CYS A 125 -15.45 -20.87 0.36
CA CYS A 125 -14.09 -21.33 0.18
C CYS A 125 -13.12 -20.21 0.57
N GLY A 126 -12.53 -20.31 1.77
CA GLY A 126 -11.58 -19.33 2.30
C GLY A 126 -10.19 -19.35 1.63
N ASN A 127 -9.35 -18.38 1.99
CA ASN A 127 -7.98 -18.26 1.51
C ASN A 127 -7.16 -19.55 1.73
N GLY A 128 -6.30 -19.89 0.76
CA GLY A 128 -5.44 -21.08 0.81
C GLY A 128 -6.15 -22.40 0.50
N LYS A 129 -7.47 -22.39 0.27
CA LYS A 129 -8.21 -23.57 -0.19
C LYS A 129 -8.36 -23.58 -1.72
N PRO A 130 -8.33 -24.76 -2.36
CA PRO A 130 -8.57 -24.87 -3.79
C PRO A 130 -10.02 -24.49 -4.12
N VAL A 131 -10.20 -23.89 -5.29
CA VAL A 131 -11.50 -23.57 -5.88
C VAL A 131 -11.84 -24.67 -6.90
N ASP A 132 -13.08 -25.16 -6.90
CA ASP A 132 -13.52 -26.20 -7.83
C ASP A 132 -13.35 -25.79 -9.31
N GLY A 133 -13.07 -26.75 -10.19
CA GLY A 133 -12.79 -26.51 -11.60
C GLY A 133 -13.92 -25.83 -12.38
N LEU A 134 -15.19 -26.08 -12.05
CA LEU A 134 -16.32 -25.37 -12.66
C LEU A 134 -16.34 -23.90 -12.24
N MET A 135 -16.05 -23.63 -10.98
CA MET A 135 -15.97 -22.28 -10.44
C MET A 135 -14.79 -21.51 -11.03
N LEU A 136 -13.64 -22.16 -11.25
CA LEU A 136 -12.50 -21.58 -11.95
C LEU A 136 -12.86 -21.18 -13.39
N LYS A 137 -13.55 -22.06 -14.13
CA LYS A 137 -14.03 -21.74 -15.48
C LYS A 137 -15.01 -20.56 -15.47
N ALA A 138 -15.89 -20.48 -14.47
CA ALA A 138 -16.81 -19.35 -14.32
C ALA A 138 -16.08 -18.03 -14.03
N LEU A 139 -15.06 -18.05 -13.16
CA LEU A 139 -14.19 -16.89 -12.87
C LEU A 139 -13.43 -16.44 -14.13
N ALA A 140 -12.80 -17.38 -14.83
CA ALA A 140 -12.11 -17.10 -16.08
C ALA A 140 -13.05 -16.54 -17.16
N GLY A 141 -14.26 -17.09 -17.26
CA GLY A 141 -15.31 -16.58 -18.15
C GLY A 141 -15.77 -15.17 -17.79
N LEU A 142 -15.83 -14.82 -16.50
CA LEU A 142 -16.13 -13.46 -16.04
C LEU A 142 -15.02 -12.48 -16.47
N LEU A 143 -13.75 -12.83 -16.24
CA LEU A 143 -12.59 -12.04 -16.69
C LEU A 143 -12.60 -11.86 -18.22
N ALA A 144 -12.93 -12.90 -18.98
CA ALA A 144 -13.04 -12.84 -20.44
C ALA A 144 -14.20 -11.96 -20.91
N ARG A 145 -15.37 -12.02 -20.27
CA ARG A 145 -16.52 -11.15 -20.60
C ARG A 145 -16.20 -9.67 -20.42
N MET A 146 -15.43 -9.29 -19.40
CA MET A 146 -15.00 -7.91 -19.21
C MET A 146 -14.22 -7.37 -20.42
N ALA A 147 -13.47 -8.23 -21.12
CA ALA A 147 -12.74 -7.85 -22.32
C ALA A 147 -13.63 -7.46 -23.53
N GLN A 148 -14.93 -7.72 -23.45
CA GLN A 148 -15.92 -7.34 -24.46
C GLN A 148 -16.49 -5.93 -24.22
N VAL A 149 -16.27 -5.33 -23.03
CA VAL A 149 -16.70 -3.97 -22.75
C VAL A 149 -15.88 -3.00 -23.60
N ARG A 150 -16.58 -2.24 -24.45
CA ARG A 150 -15.97 -1.31 -25.39
C ARG A 150 -15.42 -0.08 -24.68
N ARG A 151 -14.29 0.44 -25.15
CA ARG A 151 -13.64 1.62 -24.57
C ARG A 151 -14.55 2.84 -24.60
N GLU A 152 -15.35 3.00 -25.66
CA GLU A 152 -16.22 4.14 -25.90
C GLU A 152 -17.42 4.19 -24.96
N ALA A 153 -17.77 3.07 -24.32
CA ALA A 153 -18.82 3.01 -23.31
C ALA A 153 -18.31 3.45 -21.92
N LEU A 154 -16.98 3.42 -21.71
CA LEU A 154 -16.35 3.69 -20.42
C LEU A 154 -16.00 5.18 -20.27
N PRO A 155 -15.88 5.69 -19.02
CA PRO A 155 -15.48 7.07 -18.76
C PRO A 155 -14.15 7.46 -19.42
N PRO A 156 -13.89 8.76 -19.69
CA PRO A 156 -12.61 9.20 -20.24
C PRO A 156 -11.45 8.77 -19.33
N LEU A 157 -10.32 8.40 -19.96
CA LEU A 157 -9.13 7.96 -19.23
C LEU A 157 -8.32 9.20 -18.82
N PRO A 158 -7.57 9.13 -17.71
CA PRO A 158 -6.68 10.21 -17.31
C PRO A 158 -5.68 10.58 -18.42
N ALA A 159 -5.24 11.84 -18.47
CA ALA A 159 -4.31 12.33 -19.48
C ALA A 159 -2.96 11.58 -19.49
N ASP A 160 -2.53 11.08 -18.33
CA ASP A 160 -1.29 10.35 -18.14
C ASP A 160 -1.37 8.88 -18.62
N TRP A 161 -2.52 8.43 -19.13
CA TRP A 161 -2.70 7.06 -19.61
C TRP A 161 -1.97 6.82 -20.95
N PRO A 162 -1.44 5.60 -21.19
CA PRO A 162 -0.81 5.28 -22.47
C PRO A 162 -1.75 5.51 -23.66
N ARG A 163 -1.26 6.23 -24.69
CA ARG A 163 -2.01 6.49 -25.92
C ARG A 163 -2.18 5.25 -26.80
N ASN A 164 -1.23 4.32 -26.76
CA ASN A 164 -1.27 3.07 -27.51
C ASN A 164 -1.97 2.01 -26.65
N ASP A 165 -3.22 1.69 -27.00
CA ASP A 165 -4.10 0.73 -26.33
C ASP A 165 -3.65 -0.74 -26.44
N LYS A 166 -2.40 -0.97 -26.89
CA LYS A 166 -1.80 -2.29 -27.04
C LYS A 166 -0.43 -2.42 -26.36
N ASP A 167 0.01 -1.40 -25.63
CA ASP A 167 1.35 -1.32 -25.07
C ASP A 167 1.38 -1.76 -23.60
N GLY A 168 1.63 -3.05 -23.36
CA GLY A 168 1.69 -3.61 -22.00
C GLY A 168 2.82 -2.98 -21.16
N GLN A 169 3.96 -2.66 -21.77
CA GLN A 169 5.09 -2.03 -21.08
C GLN A 169 4.73 -0.63 -20.61
N ALA A 170 4.18 0.21 -21.48
CA ALA A 170 3.78 1.56 -21.13
C ALA A 170 2.68 1.54 -20.04
N PHE A 171 1.75 0.60 -20.10
CA PHE A 171 0.73 0.43 -19.07
C PHE A 171 1.34 0.08 -17.72
N LEU A 172 2.21 -0.93 -17.64
CA LEU A 172 2.83 -1.34 -16.38
C LEU A 172 3.72 -0.24 -15.78
N ARG A 173 4.44 0.51 -16.62
CA ARG A 173 5.19 1.71 -16.18
C ARG A 173 4.25 2.77 -15.59
N THR A 174 3.12 3.02 -16.25
CA THR A 174 2.11 3.97 -15.78
C THR A 174 1.58 3.54 -14.41
N LEU A 175 1.23 2.27 -14.23
CA LEU A 175 0.77 1.74 -12.94
C LEU A 175 1.82 1.93 -11.83
N ALA A 176 3.10 1.66 -12.10
CA ALA A 176 4.17 1.87 -11.13
C ALA A 176 4.34 3.34 -10.73
N HIS A 177 4.23 4.27 -11.69
CA HIS A 177 4.24 5.71 -11.39
C HIS A 177 2.99 6.17 -10.64
N LEU A 178 1.81 5.61 -10.96
CA LEU A 178 0.57 5.91 -10.26
C LEU A 178 0.59 5.36 -8.83
N ALA A 179 1.14 4.17 -8.59
CA ALA A 179 1.38 3.66 -7.24
C ALA A 179 2.27 4.61 -6.44
N ASP A 180 3.34 5.14 -7.05
CA ASP A 180 4.21 6.11 -6.40
C ASP A 180 3.43 7.38 -6.00
N ARG A 181 2.67 7.94 -6.95
CA ARG A 181 1.95 9.22 -6.78
C ARG A 181 0.70 9.12 -5.91
N GLN A 182 -0.06 8.03 -6.00
CA GLN A 182 -1.36 7.88 -5.34
C GLN A 182 -1.28 7.09 -4.02
N ILE A 183 -0.29 6.22 -3.85
CA ILE A 183 -0.14 5.39 -2.64
C ILE A 183 1.04 5.87 -1.81
N ARG A 184 2.25 5.88 -2.36
CA ARG A 184 3.45 6.16 -1.56
C ARG A 184 3.53 7.64 -1.15
N GLN A 185 3.49 8.57 -2.10
CA GLN A 185 3.69 10.00 -1.85
C GLN A 185 2.71 10.59 -0.82
N PRO A 186 1.38 10.35 -0.90
CA PRO A 186 0.43 10.94 0.04
C PRO A 186 0.60 10.43 1.48
N ASN A 187 1.10 9.20 1.63
CA ASN A 187 1.34 8.57 2.93
C ASN A 187 2.79 8.76 3.42
N TRP A 188 3.68 9.34 2.62
CA TRP A 188 5.12 9.38 2.91
C TRP A 188 5.45 10.24 4.14
N ALA A 189 4.71 11.31 4.38
CA ALA A 189 4.91 12.16 5.55
C ALA A 189 4.67 11.40 6.87
N ALA A 190 3.66 10.53 6.91
CA ALA A 190 3.28 9.80 8.12
C ALA A 190 4.03 8.47 8.29
N TYR A 191 4.34 7.78 7.18
CA TYR A 191 4.87 6.41 7.21
C TYR A 191 6.27 6.28 6.59
N GLY A 192 6.81 7.32 5.94
CA GLY A 192 8.09 7.25 5.24
C GLY A 192 9.27 6.91 6.17
N GLY A 193 9.26 7.42 7.40
CA GLY A 193 10.26 7.06 8.41
C GLY A 193 10.26 5.58 8.76
N LEU A 194 9.06 4.99 8.89
CA LEU A 194 8.89 3.55 9.11
C LEU A 194 9.38 2.75 7.90
N PHE A 195 9.00 3.12 6.68
CA PHE A 195 9.50 2.48 5.45
C PHE A 195 11.03 2.54 5.35
N ALA A 196 11.64 3.67 5.68
CA ALA A 196 13.10 3.82 5.71
C ALA A 196 13.75 2.91 6.77
N ALA A 197 13.18 2.80 7.97
CA ALA A 197 13.66 1.89 9.02
C ALA A 197 13.52 0.41 8.61
N LEU A 198 12.47 0.07 7.88
CA LEU A 198 12.27 -1.26 7.30
C LEU A 198 13.21 -1.52 6.10
N GLY A 199 13.79 -0.48 5.51
CA GLY A 199 14.74 -0.57 4.39
C GLY A 199 14.10 -0.48 3.01
N VAL A 200 12.87 0.03 2.92
CA VAL A 200 12.19 0.29 1.64
C VAL A 200 12.63 1.66 1.09
N PRO A 201 13.28 1.71 -0.08
CA PRO A 201 13.73 2.97 -0.66
C PRO A 201 12.57 3.89 -1.05
N GLY A 202 12.76 5.20 -0.88
CA GLY A 202 11.74 6.20 -1.24
C GLY A 202 11.46 6.31 -2.74
N ASP A 203 12.33 5.77 -3.60
CA ASP A 203 12.19 5.75 -5.06
C ASP A 203 11.93 4.33 -5.61
N ALA A 204 11.59 3.35 -4.75
CA ALA A 204 11.50 1.94 -5.12
C ALA A 204 10.51 1.68 -6.28
N LEU A 205 9.33 2.32 -6.29
CA LEU A 205 8.33 2.18 -7.35
C LEU A 205 8.76 2.86 -8.66
N THR A 206 9.47 3.98 -8.57
CA THR A 206 10.04 4.65 -9.75
C THR A 206 11.17 3.82 -10.37
N ARG A 207 12.02 3.19 -9.56
CA ARG A 207 13.03 2.22 -10.02
C ARG A 207 12.39 0.98 -10.64
N LEU A 208 11.28 0.50 -10.10
CA LEU A 208 10.51 -0.59 -10.70
C LEU A 208 10.01 -0.19 -12.10
N ALA A 209 9.42 0.99 -12.25
CA ALA A 209 8.99 1.52 -13.54
C ALA A 209 10.14 1.55 -14.58
N GLY A 210 11.32 2.00 -14.16
CA GLY A 210 12.53 2.02 -15.00
C GLY A 210 13.03 0.64 -15.45
N ARG A 211 12.72 -0.42 -14.70
CA ARG A 211 13.14 -1.81 -14.98
C ARG A 211 12.12 -2.63 -15.76
N VAL A 212 10.92 -2.10 -16.05
CA VAL A 212 9.90 -2.84 -16.81
C VAL A 212 10.45 -3.21 -18.20
N PRO A 213 10.55 -4.51 -18.54
CA PRO A 213 11.11 -4.97 -19.80
C PRO A 213 10.16 -4.69 -20.96
N ALA A 214 10.63 -4.91 -22.19
CA ALA A 214 9.74 -4.95 -23.34
C ALA A 214 8.74 -6.10 -23.17
N MET A 215 7.47 -5.85 -23.51
CA MET A 215 6.36 -6.77 -23.32
C MET A 215 5.61 -6.95 -24.63
N ALA A 216 4.97 -8.11 -24.80
CA ALA A 216 4.19 -8.38 -25.99
C ALA A 216 2.97 -7.44 -26.06
N ARG A 217 2.58 -7.10 -27.29
CA ARG A 217 1.42 -6.23 -27.53
C ARG A 217 0.14 -7.02 -27.31
N ARG A 218 -0.74 -6.49 -26.47
CA ARG A 218 -2.06 -7.06 -26.14
C ARG A 218 -3.09 -5.94 -26.11
N PRO A 219 -4.26 -6.12 -26.73
CA PRO A 219 -5.25 -5.07 -26.76
C PRO A 219 -5.89 -4.87 -25.38
N TYR A 220 -5.97 -3.63 -24.93
CA TYR A 220 -6.50 -3.28 -23.62
C TYR A 220 -7.99 -3.63 -23.47
N SER A 221 -8.40 -3.89 -22.24
CA SER A 221 -9.77 -4.20 -21.84
C SER A 221 -10.13 -3.50 -20.53
N LEU A 222 -11.43 -3.48 -20.21
CA LEU A 222 -11.86 -3.25 -18.84
C LEU A 222 -11.27 -4.32 -17.93
N LEU A 223 -10.71 -3.88 -16.80
CA LEU A 223 -10.14 -4.72 -15.76
C LEU A 223 -10.83 -4.40 -14.43
N HIS A 224 -11.05 -5.41 -13.59
CA HIS A 224 -11.59 -5.20 -12.25
C HIS A 224 -10.52 -4.72 -11.26
N THR A 225 -9.33 -5.33 -11.30
CA THR A 225 -8.15 -5.09 -10.43
C THR A 225 -8.36 -5.29 -8.93
N ASP A 226 -9.49 -5.87 -8.54
CA ASP A 226 -9.77 -6.21 -7.14
C ASP A 226 -10.67 -7.45 -7.01
N LEU A 227 -10.52 -8.39 -7.93
CA LEU A 227 -11.35 -9.59 -7.96
C LEU A 227 -10.82 -10.66 -6.99
N HIS A 228 -11.14 -10.50 -5.71
CA HIS A 228 -10.90 -11.50 -4.65
C HIS A 228 -12.19 -12.18 -4.19
N ARG A 229 -12.04 -13.17 -3.29
CA ARG A 229 -13.13 -14.06 -2.85
C ARG A 229 -14.32 -13.33 -2.20
N ASP A 230 -14.11 -12.14 -1.62
CA ASP A 230 -15.22 -11.36 -1.04
C ASP A 230 -15.97 -10.54 -2.09
N ASN A 231 -15.29 -10.19 -3.20
CA ASN A 231 -15.86 -9.43 -4.32
C ASN A 231 -16.48 -10.33 -5.40
N VAL A 232 -16.55 -11.63 -5.16
CA VAL A 232 -17.23 -12.61 -6.01
C VAL A 232 -18.41 -13.19 -5.24
N ILE A 233 -19.63 -12.90 -5.70
CA ILE A 233 -20.87 -13.41 -5.15
C ILE A 233 -21.30 -14.64 -5.92
N VAL A 234 -21.62 -15.72 -5.19
CA VAL A 234 -22.27 -16.91 -5.71
C VAL A 234 -23.78 -16.75 -5.50
N PRO A 235 -24.57 -16.55 -6.56
CA PRO A 235 -26.02 -16.35 -6.42
C PRO A 235 -26.73 -17.60 -5.92
N TYR A 236 -27.80 -17.42 -5.14
CA TYR A 236 -28.60 -18.55 -4.65
C TYR A 236 -29.30 -19.33 -5.77
N SER A 237 -29.62 -18.68 -6.88
CA SER A 237 -30.23 -19.29 -8.07
C SER A 237 -29.26 -20.18 -8.85
N GLY A 238 -27.95 -19.98 -8.70
CA GLY A 238 -26.91 -20.65 -9.49
C GLY A 238 -26.74 -20.14 -10.93
N ASP A 239 -27.62 -19.26 -11.41
CA ASP A 239 -27.54 -18.62 -12.73
C ASP A 239 -27.73 -17.08 -12.60
N PRO A 240 -26.74 -16.25 -13.02
CA PRO A 240 -25.42 -16.64 -13.50
C PRO A 240 -24.60 -17.36 -12.42
N PRO A 241 -23.55 -18.11 -12.77
CA PRO A 241 -22.76 -18.84 -11.78
C PRO A 241 -22.06 -17.92 -10.78
N LEU A 242 -21.68 -16.71 -11.22
CA LEU A 242 -20.93 -15.74 -10.42
C LEU A 242 -21.28 -14.30 -10.81
N VAL A 243 -21.29 -13.41 -9.82
CA VAL A 243 -21.38 -11.96 -10.01
C VAL A 243 -20.21 -11.28 -9.30
N CYS A 244 -19.57 -10.33 -9.96
CA CYS A 244 -18.53 -9.50 -9.35
C CYS A 244 -19.12 -8.17 -8.86
N VAL A 245 -18.61 -7.72 -7.72
CA VAL A 245 -19.03 -6.49 -7.04
C VAL A 245 -17.80 -5.65 -6.71
N ASP A 246 -18.03 -4.40 -6.31
CA ASP A 246 -17.00 -3.43 -5.94
C ASP A 246 -16.09 -3.01 -7.12
N TRP A 247 -16.67 -2.23 -8.03
CA TRP A 247 -16.03 -1.81 -9.28
C TRP A 247 -15.21 -0.53 -9.13
N GLU A 248 -15.02 -0.05 -7.89
CA GLU A 248 -14.42 1.24 -7.61
C GLU A 248 -12.94 1.37 -8.00
N LEU A 249 -12.24 0.23 -8.15
CA LEU A 249 -10.84 0.16 -8.58
C LEU A 249 -10.69 -0.19 -10.05
N ALA A 250 -11.80 -0.39 -10.78
CA ALA A 250 -11.76 -0.78 -12.18
C ALA A 250 -10.91 0.18 -13.02
N THR A 251 -10.29 -0.37 -14.06
CA THR A 251 -9.42 0.37 -14.96
C THR A 251 -9.51 -0.14 -16.40
N TYR A 252 -8.75 0.45 -17.31
CA TYR A 252 -8.70 0.04 -18.71
C TYR A 252 -7.26 -0.19 -19.17
N GLY A 253 -6.83 -1.44 -19.33
CA GLY A 253 -5.43 -1.75 -19.59
C GLY A 253 -5.17 -3.17 -20.05
N ASP A 254 -3.92 -3.60 -19.93
CA ASP A 254 -3.48 -4.94 -20.31
C ASP A 254 -4.19 -6.03 -19.47
N PRO A 255 -4.89 -6.98 -20.11
CA PRO A 255 -5.66 -8.02 -19.41
C PRO A 255 -4.83 -8.94 -18.51
N LEU A 256 -3.50 -9.03 -18.72
CA LEU A 256 -2.63 -9.79 -17.80
C LEU A 256 -2.52 -9.15 -16.42
N HIS A 257 -2.76 -7.85 -16.29
CA HIS A 257 -2.75 -7.20 -14.98
C HIS A 257 -3.87 -7.74 -14.08
N ASP A 258 -5.07 -7.90 -14.62
CA ASP A 258 -6.21 -8.39 -13.84
C ASP A 258 -6.02 -9.86 -13.44
N LEU A 259 -5.45 -10.69 -14.33
CA LEU A 259 -5.03 -12.05 -13.99
C LEU A 259 -3.97 -12.06 -12.86
N ALA A 260 -2.97 -11.19 -12.94
CA ALA A 260 -1.94 -11.10 -11.90
C ALA A 260 -2.52 -10.71 -10.55
N THR A 261 -3.36 -9.68 -10.51
CA THR A 261 -4.02 -9.24 -9.29
C THR A 261 -4.95 -10.32 -8.74
N HIS A 262 -5.72 -11.00 -9.60
CA HIS A 262 -6.56 -12.13 -9.23
C HIS A 262 -5.75 -13.25 -8.57
N LEU A 263 -4.62 -13.66 -9.19
CA LEU A 263 -3.75 -14.71 -8.64
C LEU A 263 -3.19 -14.36 -7.26
N VAL A 264 -2.82 -13.10 -7.03
CA VAL A 264 -2.29 -12.65 -5.74
C VAL A 264 -3.40 -12.58 -4.69
N ARG A 265 -4.53 -11.95 -5.00
CA ARG A 265 -5.59 -11.67 -4.01
C ARG A 265 -6.47 -12.87 -3.69
N MET A 266 -6.66 -13.81 -4.63
CA MET A 266 -7.42 -15.04 -4.38
C MET A 266 -6.70 -16.05 -3.48
N ARG A 267 -5.38 -15.92 -3.33
CA ARG A 267 -4.54 -16.78 -2.47
C ARG A 267 -4.80 -18.28 -2.71
N TYR A 268 -4.74 -18.68 -3.98
CA TYR A 268 -4.82 -20.08 -4.38
C TYR A 268 -3.68 -20.91 -3.76
N PRO A 269 -3.88 -22.21 -3.50
CA PRO A 269 -2.78 -23.12 -3.25
C PRO A 269 -1.79 -23.11 -4.42
N ALA A 270 -0.49 -23.30 -4.13
CA ALA A 270 0.56 -23.25 -5.15
C ALA A 270 0.30 -24.21 -6.34
N PHE A 271 -0.21 -25.42 -6.06
CA PHE A 271 -0.51 -26.43 -7.09
C PHE A 271 -1.63 -26.04 -8.05
N GLN A 272 -2.54 -25.14 -7.65
CA GLN A 272 -3.69 -24.74 -8.46
C GLN A 272 -3.38 -23.53 -9.35
N ARG A 273 -2.22 -22.88 -9.17
CA ARG A 273 -1.85 -21.69 -9.92
C ARG A 273 -1.89 -21.90 -11.43
N ASP A 274 -1.35 -23.02 -11.91
CA ASP A 274 -1.30 -23.31 -13.34
C ASP A 274 -2.70 -23.61 -13.90
N GLU A 275 -3.56 -24.29 -13.13
CA GLU A 275 -4.95 -24.53 -13.51
C GLU A 275 -5.72 -23.21 -13.73
N VAL A 276 -5.52 -22.23 -12.85
CA VAL A 276 -6.14 -20.89 -12.97
C VAL A 276 -5.63 -20.17 -14.22
N ILE A 277 -4.33 -20.22 -14.49
CA ILE A 277 -3.72 -19.58 -15.66
C ILE A 277 -4.26 -20.22 -16.96
N HIS A 278 -4.34 -21.54 -17.02
CA HIS A 278 -4.90 -22.25 -18.19
C HIS A 278 -6.38 -21.93 -18.39
N ALA A 279 -7.20 -21.99 -17.34
CA ALA A 279 -8.63 -21.66 -17.44
C ALA A 279 -8.83 -20.22 -17.95
N TRP A 280 -8.02 -19.27 -17.47
CA TRP A 280 -8.03 -17.90 -17.98
C TRP A 280 -7.59 -17.82 -19.44
N ALA A 281 -6.51 -18.51 -19.81
CA ALA A 281 -6.00 -18.50 -21.18
C ALA A 281 -7.02 -19.06 -22.17
N ASP A 282 -7.72 -20.14 -21.82
CA ASP A 282 -8.76 -20.75 -22.64
C ASP A 282 -9.94 -19.78 -22.83
N ALA A 283 -10.48 -19.23 -21.74
CA ALA A 283 -11.64 -18.33 -21.80
C ALA A 283 -11.31 -17.01 -22.51
N MET A 284 -10.17 -16.41 -22.19
CA MET A 284 -9.70 -15.16 -22.80
C MET A 284 -9.31 -15.38 -24.26
N GLY A 285 -8.66 -16.49 -24.58
CA GLY A 285 -8.28 -16.87 -25.95
C GLY A 285 -9.51 -17.06 -26.85
N ALA A 286 -10.56 -17.70 -26.35
CA ALA A 286 -11.82 -17.86 -27.07
C ALA A 286 -12.54 -16.52 -27.33
N THR A 287 -12.43 -15.56 -26.40
CA THR A 287 -13.10 -14.26 -26.51
C THR A 287 -12.29 -13.23 -27.29
N ARG A 288 -10.97 -13.19 -27.07
CA ARG A 288 -10.05 -12.20 -27.62
C ARG A 288 -8.65 -12.82 -27.77
N PRO A 289 -8.38 -13.58 -28.86
CA PRO A 289 -7.13 -14.33 -29.03
C PRO A 289 -5.84 -13.52 -28.84
N ALA A 290 -5.81 -12.25 -29.27
CA ALA A 290 -4.63 -11.40 -29.10
C ALA A 290 -4.32 -11.01 -27.64
N ALA A 291 -5.26 -11.19 -26.71
CA ALA A 291 -5.09 -10.85 -25.29
C ALA A 291 -4.21 -11.85 -24.52
N VAL A 292 -4.06 -13.09 -25.02
CA VAL A 292 -3.22 -14.11 -24.38
C VAL A 292 -1.77 -14.10 -24.87
N ASN A 293 -1.43 -13.22 -25.81
CA ASN A 293 -0.09 -13.11 -26.37
C ASN A 293 0.95 -12.83 -25.27
N GLY A 294 2.07 -13.56 -25.26
CA GLY A 294 3.14 -13.37 -24.27
C GLY A 294 2.79 -13.75 -22.83
N LEU A 295 1.67 -14.45 -22.57
CA LEU A 295 1.23 -14.84 -21.23
C LEU A 295 2.34 -15.45 -20.37
N ALA A 296 3.07 -16.43 -20.91
CA ALA A 296 4.12 -17.15 -20.19
C ALA A 296 5.32 -16.27 -19.80
N THR A 297 5.62 -15.22 -20.56
CA THR A 297 6.76 -14.34 -20.33
C THR A 297 6.40 -13.11 -19.52
N ASP A 298 5.19 -12.57 -19.72
CA ASP A 298 4.84 -11.22 -19.28
C ASP A 298 4.06 -11.20 -17.97
N LEU A 299 3.30 -12.26 -17.66
CA LEU A 299 2.48 -12.34 -16.44
C LEU A 299 3.30 -12.11 -15.16
N ARG A 300 4.52 -12.65 -15.12
CA ARG A 300 5.44 -12.49 -13.97
C ARG A 300 5.73 -11.03 -13.64
N HIS A 301 5.73 -10.13 -14.64
CA HIS A 301 6.01 -8.72 -14.44
C HIS A 301 4.84 -7.99 -13.78
N TYR A 302 3.60 -8.34 -14.14
CA TYR A 302 2.41 -7.84 -13.44
C TYR A 302 2.27 -8.42 -12.02
N VAL A 303 2.63 -9.69 -11.82
CA VAL A 303 2.64 -10.30 -10.48
C VAL A 303 3.68 -9.62 -9.59
N ALA A 304 4.89 -9.38 -10.11
CA ALA A 304 5.93 -8.63 -9.40
C ALA A 304 5.46 -7.21 -9.05
N PHE A 305 4.77 -6.52 -9.97
CA PHE A 305 4.18 -5.23 -9.66
C PHE A 305 3.11 -5.29 -8.57
N GLU A 306 2.18 -6.24 -8.60
CA GLU A 306 1.16 -6.40 -7.56
C GLU A 306 1.81 -6.63 -6.18
N GLN A 307 2.84 -7.48 -6.13
CA GLN A 307 3.62 -7.75 -4.92
C GLN A 307 4.37 -6.50 -4.44
N ALA A 308 4.95 -5.74 -5.36
CA ALA A 308 5.65 -4.49 -5.08
C ALA A 308 4.72 -3.40 -4.53
N GLN A 309 3.52 -3.23 -5.10
CA GLN A 309 2.60 -2.20 -4.64
C GLN A 309 1.92 -2.58 -3.33
N SER A 310 1.63 -3.86 -3.08
CA SER A 310 0.86 -4.31 -1.90
C SER A 310 1.59 -4.09 -0.58
N VAL A 311 2.94 -4.04 -0.58
CA VAL A 311 3.70 -3.79 0.65
C VAL A 311 3.34 -2.44 1.30
N PHE A 312 2.98 -1.44 0.50
CA PHE A 312 2.62 -0.12 1.02
C PHE A 312 1.31 -0.14 1.82
N PRO A 313 0.15 -0.53 1.26
CA PRO A 313 -1.08 -0.70 2.03
C PRO A 313 -0.91 -1.65 3.21
N ASP A 314 -0.21 -2.78 3.03
CA ASP A 314 -0.07 -3.79 4.09
C ASP A 314 0.70 -3.23 5.30
N VAL A 315 1.84 -2.56 5.07
CA VAL A 315 2.60 -1.92 6.16
C VAL A 315 1.80 -0.78 6.80
N ILE A 316 1.10 0.02 6.01
CA ILE A 316 0.28 1.13 6.51
C ILE A 316 -0.88 0.62 7.38
N ARG A 317 -1.57 -0.45 6.95
CA ARG A 317 -2.68 -1.07 7.69
C ARG A 317 -2.18 -1.74 8.96
N ALA A 318 -1.07 -2.47 8.89
CA ALA A 318 -0.44 -3.09 10.06
C ALA A 318 0.03 -2.04 11.08
N ALA A 319 0.59 -0.91 10.64
CA ALA A 319 0.94 0.18 11.53
C ALA A 319 -0.31 0.84 12.13
N ARG A 320 -1.34 1.11 11.32
CA ARG A 320 -2.59 1.72 11.79
C ARG A 320 -3.32 0.84 12.81
N SER A 321 -3.34 -0.48 12.66
CA SER A 321 -3.99 -1.35 13.67
C SER A 321 -3.36 -1.21 15.06
N LEU A 322 -2.08 -0.86 15.14
CA LEU A 322 -1.36 -0.58 16.39
C LEU A 322 -1.75 0.76 17.05
N THR A 323 -2.45 1.65 16.35
CA THR A 323 -3.05 2.85 16.96
C THR A 323 -4.37 2.55 17.66
N ASP A 324 -5.03 1.48 17.23
CA ASP A 324 -6.34 1.05 17.73
C ASP A 324 -6.17 0.09 18.91
N SER A 325 -5.13 -0.75 18.89
CA SER A 325 -4.74 -1.62 20.02
C SER A 325 -3.24 -1.59 20.31
N ARG A 326 -2.87 -1.51 21.59
CA ARG A 326 -1.46 -1.44 22.06
C ARG A 326 -0.98 -2.67 22.81
N ASP A 327 -1.64 -3.81 22.64
CA ASP A 327 -1.24 -5.07 23.26
C ASP A 327 -0.15 -5.80 22.47
N GLU A 328 0.56 -6.71 23.15
CA GLU A 328 1.67 -7.46 22.56
C GLU A 328 1.23 -8.36 21.38
N LYS A 329 0.02 -8.92 21.44
CA LYS A 329 -0.50 -9.80 20.39
C LYS A 329 -0.78 -9.02 19.11
N SER A 330 -1.28 -7.79 19.22
CA SER A 330 -1.43 -6.89 18.07
C SER A 330 -0.08 -6.53 17.44
N LEU A 331 0.95 -6.26 18.27
CA LEU A 331 2.31 -6.00 17.79
C LEU A 331 2.92 -7.22 17.08
N ASP A 332 2.73 -8.43 17.60
CA ASP A 332 3.18 -9.67 16.96
C ASP A 332 2.47 -9.90 15.62
N ALA A 333 1.15 -9.70 15.56
CA ALA A 333 0.37 -9.84 14.35
C ALA A 333 0.83 -8.85 13.26
N ALA A 334 0.99 -7.57 13.63
CA ALA A 334 1.50 -6.54 12.73
C ALA A 334 2.92 -6.85 12.25
N THR A 335 3.78 -7.35 13.15
CA THR A 335 5.15 -7.76 12.79
C THR A 335 5.15 -8.89 11.76
N ALA A 336 4.33 -9.92 11.97
CA ALA A 336 4.22 -11.06 11.04
C ALA A 336 3.62 -10.64 9.69
N GLU A 337 2.68 -9.70 9.67
CA GLU A 337 2.11 -9.12 8.45
C GLU A 337 3.16 -8.33 7.66
N VAL A 338 3.86 -7.40 8.32
CA VAL A 338 4.93 -6.61 7.69
C VAL A 338 6.07 -7.49 7.18
N HIS A 339 6.48 -8.52 7.92
CA HIS A 339 7.51 -9.45 7.47
C HIS A 339 7.09 -10.17 6.18
N ARG A 340 5.85 -10.69 6.11
CA ARG A 340 5.34 -11.35 4.89
C ARG A 340 5.25 -10.40 3.71
N ALA A 341 4.80 -9.16 3.94
CA ALA A 341 4.69 -8.14 2.90
C ALA A 341 6.08 -7.78 2.34
N LEU A 342 7.06 -7.50 3.21
CA LEU A 342 8.43 -7.20 2.80
C LEU A 342 9.10 -8.38 2.09
N TRP A 343 8.90 -9.60 2.57
CA TRP A 343 9.43 -10.81 1.94
C TRP A 343 8.92 -10.96 0.52
N THR A 344 7.61 -10.78 0.32
CA THR A 344 6.96 -10.91 -0.98
C THR A 344 7.40 -9.81 -1.95
N ALA A 345 7.62 -8.60 -1.46
CA ALA A 345 8.03 -7.45 -2.27
C ALA A 345 9.55 -7.32 -2.45
N ALA A 346 10.36 -8.21 -1.85
CA ALA A 346 11.80 -8.07 -1.77
C ALA A 346 12.48 -8.01 -3.15
N GLU A 347 12.22 -8.99 -4.00
CA GLU A 347 12.77 -9.03 -5.36
C GLU A 347 12.17 -7.92 -6.24
N PRO A 348 10.82 -7.73 -6.28
CA PRO A 348 10.23 -6.68 -7.10
C PRO A 348 10.73 -5.28 -6.78
N LEU A 349 10.95 -4.95 -5.51
CA LEU A 349 11.47 -3.64 -5.09
C LEU A 349 13.00 -3.55 -5.07
N GLY A 350 13.71 -4.66 -5.29
CA GLY A 350 15.18 -4.71 -5.21
C GLY A 350 15.69 -4.40 -3.80
N LEU A 351 15.03 -4.93 -2.77
CA LEU A 351 15.46 -4.76 -1.38
C LEU A 351 16.78 -5.51 -1.16
N ALA A 352 17.77 -4.83 -0.58
CA ALA A 352 19.09 -5.44 -0.32
C ALA A 352 19.01 -6.59 0.70
N GLN A 353 18.15 -6.45 1.70
CA GLN A 353 17.87 -7.46 2.72
C GLN A 353 16.48 -7.23 3.30
N VAL A 354 15.76 -8.31 3.59
CA VAL A 354 14.52 -8.26 4.36
C VAL A 354 14.88 -8.22 5.86
N PRO A 355 14.41 -7.22 6.63
CA PRO A 355 14.68 -7.15 8.06
C PRO A 355 14.08 -8.35 8.80
N GLY A 356 14.80 -8.83 9.82
CA GLY A 356 14.30 -9.91 10.68
C GLY A 356 13.15 -9.46 11.58
N THR A 357 12.42 -10.42 12.15
CA THR A 357 11.23 -10.18 13.01
C THR A 357 11.50 -9.19 14.15
N ALA A 358 12.64 -9.30 14.84
CA ALA A 358 13.00 -8.40 15.93
C ALA A 358 13.22 -6.95 15.46
N GLU A 359 13.83 -6.77 14.28
CA GLU A 359 14.05 -5.43 13.71
C GLU A 359 12.72 -4.78 13.30
N ILE A 360 11.82 -5.56 12.68
CA ILE A 360 10.48 -5.11 12.30
C ILE A 360 9.68 -4.72 13.53
N ARG A 361 9.67 -5.60 14.55
CA ARG A 361 8.95 -5.38 15.80
C ARG A 361 9.42 -4.12 16.51
N GLY A 362 10.74 -3.91 16.63
CA GLY A 362 11.30 -2.70 17.20
C GLY A 362 10.92 -1.44 16.42
N ALA A 363 10.92 -1.50 15.08
CA ALA A 363 10.51 -0.38 14.23
C ALA A 363 9.02 -0.02 14.43
N LEU A 364 8.14 -1.03 14.47
CA LEU A 364 6.71 -0.85 14.73
C LEU A 364 6.44 -0.32 16.14
N TYR A 365 7.13 -0.85 17.16
CA TYR A 365 7.02 -0.39 18.54
C TYR A 365 7.39 1.10 18.68
N ARG A 366 8.51 1.52 18.08
CA ARG A 366 8.94 2.93 18.08
C ARG A 366 7.94 3.82 17.35
N TRP A 367 7.47 3.40 16.17
CA TRP A 367 6.46 4.12 15.42
C TRP A 367 5.17 4.28 16.24
N GLN A 368 4.69 3.20 16.89
CA GLN A 368 3.51 3.19 17.75
C GLN A 368 3.67 4.13 18.96
N ALA A 369 4.84 4.14 19.61
CA ALA A 369 5.13 4.99 20.76
C ALA A 369 5.14 6.49 20.39
N SER A 370 5.60 6.81 19.19
CA SER A 370 5.62 8.18 18.68
C SER A 370 4.25 8.68 18.18
N SER A 371 3.38 7.75 17.76
CA SER A 371 2.08 8.05 17.18
C SER A 371 1.03 8.43 18.24
N PRO A 372 0.17 9.43 17.97
CA PRO A 372 -0.96 9.74 18.83
C PRO A 372 -1.92 8.55 18.88
N GLN A 373 -2.40 8.20 20.07
CA GLN A 373 -3.39 7.14 20.22
C GLN A 373 -4.77 7.67 19.84
N ARG A 374 -5.55 6.86 19.10
CA ARG A 374 -6.90 7.24 18.65
C ARG A 374 -7.99 7.01 19.69
N SER A 375 -7.75 6.18 20.69
CA SER A 375 -8.71 5.90 21.77
C SER A 375 -8.77 7.04 22.81
N PRO A 376 -9.96 7.57 23.15
CA PRO A 376 -10.12 8.59 24.18
C PRO A 376 -9.60 8.12 25.56
N GLY A 377 -8.79 8.93 26.23
CA GLY A 377 -8.31 8.70 27.60
C GLY A 377 -7.05 7.83 27.74
N ALA A 378 -6.44 7.39 26.64
CA ALA A 378 -5.28 6.51 26.69
C ALA A 378 -3.96 7.28 26.89
N ARG A 379 -3.12 6.80 27.82
CA ARG A 379 -1.80 7.38 28.10
C ARG A 379 -0.86 7.18 26.90
N ARG A 380 -0.04 8.19 26.59
CA ARG A 380 1.04 8.09 25.60
C ARG A 380 2.00 6.98 26.06
N ALA A 381 2.27 6.00 25.20
CA ALA A 381 3.21 4.93 25.52
C ALA A 381 4.57 5.56 25.83
N THR A 382 5.11 5.25 27.00
CA THR A 382 6.42 5.75 27.42
C THR A 382 7.45 4.69 27.11
N ILE A 383 8.49 5.05 26.36
CA ILE A 383 9.59 4.13 26.05
C ILE A 383 10.43 3.99 27.32
N GLY A 384 10.34 2.82 27.97
CA GLY A 384 11.25 2.47 29.05
C GLY A 384 12.66 2.21 28.51
N TRP A 385 13.68 2.65 29.25
CA TRP A 385 15.08 2.34 28.93
C TRP A 385 15.93 2.16 30.19
N VAL A 386 17.00 1.38 30.06
CA VAL A 386 17.98 1.11 31.11
C VAL A 386 19.33 1.72 30.72
N PRO A 387 19.89 2.66 31.51
CA PRO A 387 21.19 3.25 31.24
C PRO A 387 22.34 2.26 31.40
N ASP A 388 23.29 2.32 30.46
CA ASP A 388 24.56 1.60 30.59
C ASP A 388 25.46 2.34 31.59
N ARG A 389 25.76 1.70 32.72
CA ARG A 389 26.58 2.27 33.81
C ARG A 389 27.98 2.69 33.35
N ARG A 390 28.46 2.18 32.21
CA ARG A 390 29.75 2.59 31.66
C ARG A 390 29.72 4.01 31.13
N VAL A 391 28.57 4.60 30.81
CA VAL A 391 28.44 5.97 30.31
C VAL A 391 27.61 6.78 31.32
N PRO A 392 28.23 7.69 32.11
CA PRO A 392 27.48 8.52 33.04
C PRO A 392 26.57 9.49 32.29
N GLU A 393 25.56 10.01 33.00
CA GLU A 393 24.65 11.01 32.45
C GLU A 393 25.41 12.27 32.01
N HIS A 394 25.12 12.74 30.80
CA HIS A 394 25.81 13.88 30.22
C HIS A 394 25.12 15.19 30.64
N PRO A 395 25.84 16.22 31.15
CA PRO A 395 25.23 17.46 31.64
C PRO A 395 24.37 18.21 30.61
N GLU A 396 24.80 18.21 29.35
CA GLU A 396 24.06 18.84 28.24
C GLU A 396 22.93 17.96 27.68
N PHE A 397 22.79 16.72 28.17
CA PHE A 397 21.82 15.74 27.66
C PHE A 397 21.31 14.82 28.77
N PRO A 398 20.46 15.36 29.67
CA PRO A 398 19.98 14.62 30.84
C PRO A 398 18.97 13.52 30.48
N HIS A 399 18.63 12.68 31.45
CA HIS A 399 17.73 11.52 31.29
C HIS A 399 16.39 11.86 30.59
N PRO A 400 15.70 12.99 30.88
CA PRO A 400 14.49 13.38 30.15
C PRO A 400 14.74 13.70 28.66
N ALA A 401 15.93 14.20 28.32
CA ALA A 401 16.33 14.46 26.93
C ALA A 401 16.56 13.14 26.17
N VAL A 402 17.10 12.11 26.83
CA VAL A 402 17.19 10.75 26.28
C VAL A 402 15.80 10.19 25.94
N LEU A 403 14.86 10.27 26.88
CA LEU A 403 13.48 9.80 26.65
C LEU A 403 12.84 10.54 25.48
N SER A 404 13.02 11.87 25.42
CA SER A 404 12.49 12.71 24.34
C SER A 404 13.10 12.36 22.99
N ALA A 405 14.39 12.01 22.94
CA ALA A 405 15.05 11.54 21.72
C ALA A 405 14.52 10.19 21.24
N LEU A 406 14.34 9.23 22.16
CA LEU A 406 13.77 7.91 21.83
C LEU A 406 12.32 8.03 21.34
N MET A 407 11.53 8.94 21.91
CA MET A 407 10.17 9.23 21.41
C MET A 407 10.20 9.88 20.02
N ALA A 408 11.11 10.84 19.80
CA ALA A 408 11.27 11.51 18.51
C ALA A 408 11.80 10.56 17.41
N GLU A 409 12.54 9.51 17.79
CA GLU A 409 13.08 8.50 16.85
C GLU A 409 11.97 7.85 16.01
N GLY A 410 10.87 7.44 16.64
CA GLY A 410 9.76 6.77 15.94
C GLY A 410 9.01 7.67 14.95
N ALA A 411 9.07 8.98 15.15
CA ALA A 411 8.46 10.00 14.30
C ALA A 411 9.45 10.65 13.32
N ALA A 412 10.70 10.17 13.26
CA ALA A 412 11.71 10.74 12.38
C ALA A 412 11.27 10.59 10.91
N PRO A 413 11.29 11.66 10.10
CA PRO A 413 10.92 11.58 8.69
C PRO A 413 11.95 10.75 7.91
N ALA A 414 11.54 10.18 6.78
CA ALA A 414 12.39 9.30 5.95
C ALA A 414 13.76 9.91 5.62
N ALA A 415 13.82 11.23 5.37
CA ALA A 415 15.06 11.95 5.04
C ALA A 415 16.09 11.96 6.19
N ARG A 416 15.68 11.61 7.41
CA ARG A 416 16.51 11.59 8.62
C ARG A 416 16.77 10.18 9.16
N VAL A 417 16.28 9.16 8.45
CA VAL A 417 16.43 7.74 8.84
C VAL A 417 17.36 7.07 7.83
N PHE A 418 18.56 6.71 8.29
CA PHE A 418 19.62 6.13 7.48
C PHE A 418 19.89 4.70 7.92
N LYS A 419 19.47 3.73 7.10
CA LYS A 419 19.74 2.31 7.32
C LYS A 419 21.01 1.90 6.58
N GLY A 420 22.06 1.57 7.33
CA GLY A 420 23.27 0.95 6.82
C GLY A 420 23.22 -0.57 6.93
N THR A 421 24.35 -1.24 6.68
CA THR A 421 24.49 -2.69 6.84
C THR A 421 24.59 -3.14 8.29
N ALA A 422 25.02 -2.26 9.19
CA ALA A 422 25.23 -2.60 10.60
C ALA A 422 24.42 -1.77 11.59
N HIS A 423 23.94 -0.60 11.17
CA HIS A 423 23.26 0.33 12.06
C HIS A 423 22.10 1.02 11.37
N LEU A 424 21.04 1.26 12.14
CA LEU A 424 19.99 2.21 11.83
C LEU A 424 20.32 3.51 12.57
N ASN A 425 20.43 4.62 11.84
CA ASN A 425 20.69 5.94 12.42
C ASN A 425 19.50 6.86 12.15
N SER A 426 18.94 7.43 13.21
CA SER A 426 17.81 8.37 13.14
C SER A 426 18.24 9.72 13.69
N VAL A 427 18.19 10.76 12.86
CA VAL A 427 18.53 12.13 13.27
C VAL A 427 17.28 12.80 13.85
N VAL A 428 17.36 13.25 15.10
CA VAL A 428 16.24 13.84 15.83
C VAL A 428 16.63 15.17 16.47
N ARG A 429 15.63 16.05 16.61
CA ARG A 429 15.75 17.27 17.42
C ARG A 429 15.00 17.06 18.72
N VAL A 430 15.66 17.38 19.83
CA VAL A 430 15.12 17.20 21.17
C VAL A 430 14.75 18.56 21.74
N PRO A 431 13.52 18.75 22.25
CA PRO A 431 13.14 20.00 22.91
C PRO A 431 14.12 20.35 24.05
N GLY A 432 14.57 21.61 24.09
CA GLY A 432 15.54 22.07 25.09
C GLY A 432 17.01 21.74 24.79
N VAL A 433 17.32 21.01 23.73
CA VAL A 433 18.69 20.72 23.28
C VAL A 433 18.99 21.53 22.03
N GLY A 434 20.03 22.37 22.08
CA GLY A 434 20.37 23.34 21.03
C GLY A 434 20.95 22.74 19.74
N PHE A 435 21.13 21.42 19.66
CA PHE A 435 21.75 20.72 18.54
C PHE A 435 21.02 19.41 18.20
N PRO A 436 21.06 18.96 16.92
CA PRO A 436 20.52 17.66 16.54
C PRO A 436 21.36 16.51 17.09
N VAL A 437 20.69 15.39 17.38
CA VAL A 437 21.32 14.16 17.87
C VAL A 437 20.99 12.98 16.95
N VAL A 438 21.85 11.97 16.95
CA VAL A 438 21.64 10.70 16.24
C VAL A 438 21.32 9.63 17.26
N VAL A 439 20.16 9.00 17.12
CA VAL A 439 19.86 7.73 17.78
C VAL A 439 20.35 6.60 16.86
N ARG A 440 21.32 5.82 17.32
CA ARG A 440 21.96 4.73 16.59
C ARG A 440 21.57 3.41 17.22
N ARG A 441 20.99 2.50 16.41
CA ARG A 441 20.65 1.13 16.81
C ARG A 441 21.44 0.12 16.01
N ARG A 442 21.86 -0.97 16.65
CA ARG A 442 22.58 -2.05 15.98
C ARG A 442 21.58 -2.99 15.29
N LEU A 443 21.83 -3.30 14.01
CA LEU A 443 21.05 -4.29 13.28
C LEU A 443 21.52 -5.71 13.63
N ALA A 444 20.59 -6.66 13.69
CA ALA A 444 20.88 -8.02 14.12
C ALA A 444 21.64 -8.82 13.04
N SER A 445 21.53 -8.41 11.77
CA SER A 445 22.05 -9.14 10.60
C SER A 445 23.57 -9.04 10.35
N VAL A 446 24.38 -8.64 11.33
CA VAL A 446 25.80 -8.32 11.10
C VAL A 446 26.74 -9.50 11.40
N CYS A 447 27.26 -10.13 10.35
CA CYS A 447 28.58 -10.75 10.39
C CYS A 447 29.64 -9.66 10.24
N ARG A 448 30.26 -9.22 11.34
CA ARG A 448 31.46 -8.37 11.28
C ARG A 448 32.57 -9.19 10.62
N ARG A 449 33.03 -8.78 9.44
CA ARG A 449 34.16 -9.43 8.75
C ARG A 449 35.52 -9.09 9.37
N GLU A 450 35.59 -8.03 10.18
CA GLU A 450 36.83 -7.57 10.83
C GLU A 450 36.70 -7.57 12.36
N PRO A 451 37.71 -8.08 13.09
CA PRO A 451 37.75 -8.01 14.54
C PRO A 451 37.97 -6.57 15.01
N SER A 452 37.14 -6.14 15.97
CA SER A 452 37.23 -4.82 16.59
C SER A 452 37.91 -4.97 17.95
N PHE A 453 39.14 -4.48 18.08
CA PHE A 453 39.92 -4.59 19.31
C PHE A 453 39.53 -3.55 20.39
N LEU A 454 38.84 -2.47 20.01
CA LEU A 454 38.37 -1.43 20.92
C LEU A 454 36.87 -1.16 20.73
N SER A 455 36.22 -0.74 21.82
CA SER A 455 34.83 -0.25 21.79
C SER A 455 34.78 1.14 21.15
N GLU A 456 33.97 1.33 20.10
CA GLU A 456 33.76 2.63 19.41
C GLU A 456 33.48 3.76 20.43
N HIS A 457 32.60 3.50 21.41
CA HIS A 457 32.25 4.45 22.46
C HIS A 457 33.41 4.77 23.42
N ALA A 458 34.38 3.86 23.58
CA ALA A 458 35.58 4.13 24.37
C ALA A 458 36.55 5.05 23.60
N VAL A 459 36.66 4.84 22.28
CA VAL A 459 37.47 5.69 21.39
C VAL A 459 36.90 7.11 21.32
N LEU A 460 35.58 7.25 21.11
CA LEU A 460 34.95 8.57 21.05
C LEU A 460 35.10 9.35 22.37
N ARG A 461 35.00 8.66 23.52
CA ARG A 461 35.24 9.29 24.83
C ARG A 461 36.69 9.70 25.05
N ALA A 462 37.64 8.90 24.57
CA ALA A 462 39.06 9.27 24.61
C ALA A 462 39.36 10.51 23.74
N ILE A 463 38.71 10.63 22.58
CA ILE A 463 38.81 11.82 21.73
C ILE A 463 38.24 13.05 22.45
N GLU A 464 37.04 12.94 23.03
CA GLU A 464 36.42 14.04 23.77
C GLU A 464 37.27 14.48 24.98
N SER A 465 37.80 13.54 25.77
CA SER A 465 38.62 13.86 26.93
C SER A 465 39.99 14.45 26.56
N SER A 466 40.52 14.12 25.39
CA SER A 466 41.79 14.66 24.88
C SER A 466 41.71 16.14 24.49
N ARG A 467 40.49 16.70 24.32
CA ARG A 467 40.23 18.09 23.88
C ARG A 467 40.91 18.48 22.56
N VAL A 468 41.30 17.49 21.74
CA VAL A 468 41.89 17.73 20.42
C VAL A 468 40.82 18.27 19.47
N ALA A 469 41.17 19.26 18.64
CA ALA A 469 40.27 19.86 17.66
C ALA A 469 39.99 18.92 16.47
N VAL A 470 39.24 17.85 16.73
CA VAL A 470 38.72 16.93 15.71
C VAL A 470 37.21 17.02 15.69
N THR A 471 36.63 17.10 14.50
CA THR A 471 35.17 16.99 14.33
C THR A 471 34.76 15.52 14.48
N ALA A 472 34.43 15.12 15.71
CA ALA A 472 33.98 13.77 16.05
C ALA A 472 32.65 13.80 16.80
N PRO A 473 31.78 12.78 16.63
CA PRO A 473 30.56 12.65 17.43
C PRO A 473 30.89 12.46 18.91
N ARG A 474 30.15 13.14 19.79
CA ARG A 474 30.22 12.96 21.24
C ARG A 474 29.16 11.96 21.68
N VAL A 475 29.49 11.07 22.62
CA VAL A 475 28.55 10.08 23.17
C VAL A 475 27.73 10.73 24.28
N LEU A 476 26.43 10.89 24.05
CA LEU A 476 25.51 11.54 24.98
C LEU A 476 24.80 10.55 25.90
N ALA A 477 24.44 9.37 25.36
CA ALA A 477 23.81 8.31 26.13
C ALA A 477 24.07 6.93 25.49
N LEU A 478 24.07 5.89 26.32
CA LEU A 478 24.14 4.49 25.92
C LEU A 478 23.20 3.69 26.82
N GLY A 479 22.44 2.76 26.24
CA GLY A 479 21.52 1.94 27.01
C GLY A 479 20.76 0.94 26.17
N GLU A 480 19.79 0.30 26.81
CA GLU A 480 18.87 -0.64 26.17
C GLU A 480 17.45 -0.12 26.34
N SER A 481 16.68 -0.05 25.25
CA SER A 481 15.24 0.21 25.31
C SER A 481 14.47 -1.09 25.51
N ALA A 482 13.13 -1.03 25.42
CA ALA A 482 12.26 -2.21 25.39
C ALA A 482 12.85 -3.35 24.53
N GLU A 483 12.62 -4.59 24.97
CA GLU A 483 13.07 -5.83 24.29
C GLU A 483 14.59 -6.02 24.21
N ARG A 484 15.36 -5.37 25.10
CA ARG A 484 16.84 -5.41 25.09
C ARG A 484 17.42 -4.89 23.77
N ASP A 485 16.74 -3.93 23.14
CA ASP A 485 17.19 -3.28 21.91
C ASP A 485 18.24 -2.20 22.24
N PRO A 486 19.54 -2.44 21.94
CA PRO A 486 20.62 -1.56 22.35
C PRO A 486 20.69 -0.31 21.46
N PHE A 487 20.86 0.84 22.09
CA PHE A 487 21.00 2.12 21.39
C PHE A 487 22.14 2.97 21.94
N ALA A 488 22.67 3.84 21.09
CA ALA A 488 23.57 4.91 21.45
C ALA A 488 23.03 6.24 20.92
N ILE A 489 23.16 7.31 21.70
CA ILE A 489 22.82 8.67 21.28
C ILE A 489 24.10 9.47 21.15
N HIS A 490 24.35 10.01 19.95
CA HIS A 490 25.52 10.84 19.67
C HIS A 490 25.10 12.24 19.21
N THR A 491 25.99 13.23 19.33
CA THR A 491 25.82 14.49 18.60
C THR A 491 25.87 14.24 17.09
N TYR A 492 24.98 14.87 16.34
CA TYR A 492 25.00 14.75 14.89
C TYR A 492 26.09 15.63 14.26
N VAL A 493 26.91 15.03 13.40
CA VAL A 493 28.04 15.67 12.72
C VAL A 493 27.78 15.71 11.21
N GLY A 494 26.81 16.53 10.80
CA GLY A 494 26.43 16.73 9.39
C GLY A 494 25.77 18.10 9.18
N PRO A 495 25.20 18.37 8.00
CA PRO A 495 24.56 19.66 7.71
C PRO A 495 23.49 20.01 8.75
N PRO A 496 23.37 21.27 9.19
CA PRO A 496 22.54 21.64 10.33
C PRO A 496 21.06 21.26 10.17
N ASP A 497 20.58 21.09 8.94
CA ASP A 497 19.20 20.69 8.61
C ASP A 497 18.91 19.21 8.94
N GLY A 498 19.95 18.36 9.00
CA GLY A 498 19.85 16.94 9.36
C GLY A 498 19.35 16.01 8.25
N ASP A 499 19.05 16.56 7.07
CA ASP A 499 18.38 15.85 5.96
C ASP A 499 19.36 15.16 4.98
N GLN A 500 20.64 15.11 5.32
CA GLN A 500 21.67 14.42 4.56
C GLN A 500 22.52 13.53 5.48
N PRO A 501 23.10 12.43 4.98
CA PRO A 501 24.05 11.66 5.77
C PRO A 501 25.30 12.52 6.06
N PRO A 502 25.95 12.31 7.22
CA PRO A 502 27.16 13.03 7.57
C PRO A 502 28.26 12.76 6.54
N THR A 503 28.77 13.82 5.91
CA THR A 503 29.91 13.73 4.98
C THR A 503 31.19 13.69 5.82
N ILE A 504 31.72 12.50 6.07
CA ILE A 504 33.04 12.37 6.71
C ILE A 504 34.10 12.78 5.69
N ARG A 505 34.43 14.08 5.62
CA ARG A 505 35.66 14.54 4.97
C ARG A 505 36.81 14.27 5.93
N CYS A 506 37.42 13.09 5.83
CA CYS A 506 38.69 12.84 6.50
C CYS A 506 39.81 13.54 5.72
N THR A 507 40.18 14.75 6.13
CA THR A 507 41.24 15.56 5.50
C THR A 507 42.63 14.92 5.59
N VAL A 508 42.78 13.82 6.33
CA VAL A 508 44.06 13.13 6.55
C VAL A 508 44.34 12.03 5.50
N CYS A 509 43.32 11.45 4.85
CA CYS A 509 43.53 10.38 3.85
C CYS A 509 43.77 10.87 2.41
N CYS A 510 43.66 12.17 2.13
CA CYS A 510 43.83 12.71 0.76
C CYS A 510 45.26 13.17 0.42
N ARG A 511 46.24 13.02 1.31
CA ARG A 511 47.64 13.45 1.04
C ARG A 511 48.59 12.36 0.54
N THR A 512 48.16 11.12 0.35
CA THR A 512 49.03 10.00 -0.10
C THR A 512 48.73 9.47 -1.51
N ARG A 513 48.12 10.28 -2.40
CA ARG A 513 48.01 9.94 -3.84
C ARG A 513 48.26 11.12 -4.79
N ARG A 514 49.20 12.01 -4.45
CA ARG A 514 49.72 13.03 -5.39
C ARG A 514 51.21 13.29 -5.16
N THR A 515 52.03 12.27 -5.38
CA THR A 515 53.43 12.41 -5.78
C THR A 515 53.75 11.15 -6.57
N ASP A 516 53.81 11.28 -7.89
CA ASP A 516 54.67 10.52 -8.82
C ASP A 516 54.06 10.61 -10.23
N SER A 517 54.34 11.72 -10.90
CA SER A 517 54.31 11.83 -12.36
C SER A 517 54.96 13.14 -12.79
N SER A 518 56.29 13.19 -12.75
CA SER A 518 57.09 14.05 -13.64
C SER A 518 58.58 13.74 -13.52
N THR A 519 59.13 13.08 -14.54
CA THR A 519 60.43 13.32 -15.25
C THR A 519 60.73 12.04 -16.05
N SER A 520 60.34 11.93 -17.33
CA SER A 520 60.96 12.51 -18.55
C SER A 520 62.38 12.04 -18.81
N SER A 521 62.55 11.23 -19.86
CA SER A 521 63.60 11.43 -20.88
C SER A 521 63.33 10.56 -22.11
N ALA A 522 63.06 11.22 -23.25
CA ALA A 522 63.36 10.77 -24.61
C ALA A 522 64.89 10.90 -24.84
N PRO A 523 65.51 10.39 -25.93
CA PRO A 523 64.96 9.84 -27.18
C PRO A 523 64.97 8.32 -27.29
#